data_AF-A0A4Y8C8Q0-F1
#
_entry.id   AF-A0A4Y8C8Q0-F1
#
_cell.length_a   1.000
_cell.length_b   1.000
_cell.length_c   1.000
_cell.angle_alpha   90.00
_cell.angle_beta   90.00
_cell.angle_gamma   90.00
#
_symmetry.space_group_name_H-M   'P 1'
#
loop_
_entity.id
_entity.type
_entity.pdbx_description
1 polymer ?
#
loop_
_entity_poly.entity_id
_entity_poly.type
_entity_poly.pdbx_seq_one_letter_code
_entity_poly.pdbx_strand_id
1 'polypeptide(L)' 'MKKEIHPEYVECKVSCACGNTFTTKSNKAELRVDICSNCHPFFTG' A
#
# COMPACT_ATOMS: atom_id res chain seq x y z
N MET A 1 0.75 -14.32 -14.04
CA MET A 1 -0.09 -15.21 -13.22
C MET A 1 0.11 -16.66 -13.66
N LYS A 2 1.06 -17.35 -13.04
CA LYS A 2 1.14 -18.81 -13.16
C LYS A 2 0.21 -19.39 -12.10
N LYS A 3 -0.72 -20.27 -12.50
CA LYS A 3 -1.58 -21.00 -11.57
C LYS A 3 -0.65 -21.74 -10.60
N GLU A 4 -0.93 -21.65 -9.29
CA GLU A 4 -0.27 -22.35 -8.16
C GLU A 4 0.96 -21.73 -7.48
N ILE A 5 1.64 -20.73 -8.06
CA ILE A 5 2.78 -20.07 -7.38
C ILE A 5 2.55 -18.59 -7.05
N HIS A 6 1.47 -17.99 -7.55
CA HIS A 6 1.15 -16.60 -7.23
C HIS A 6 0.25 -16.54 -6.00
N PRO A 7 0.64 -15.77 -4.96
CA PRO A 7 -0.20 -15.51 -3.80
C PRO A 7 -1.51 -14.83 -4.18
N GLU A 8 -2.55 -14.99 -3.36
CA GLU A 8 -3.82 -14.31 -3.57
C GLU A 8 -3.61 -12.79 -3.60
N TYR A 9 -4.15 -12.16 -4.64
CA TYR A 9 -4.20 -10.71 -4.76
C TYR A 9 -5.49 -10.23 -4.13
N VAL A 10 -5.36 -9.63 -2.95
CA VAL A 10 -6.46 -9.00 -2.23
C VAL A 10 -6.39 -7.49 -2.36
N GLU A 11 -7.53 -6.83 -2.20
CA GLU A 11 -7.55 -5.37 -2.06
C GLU A 11 -6.98 -5.00 -0.69
N CYS A 12 -6.01 -4.09 -0.68
CA CYS A 12 -5.26 -3.71 0.49
C CYS A 12 -5.48 -2.24 0.77
N LYS A 13 -6.01 -1.94 1.95
CA LYS A 13 -6.12 -0.56 2.43
C LYS A 13 -4.80 -0.18 3.08
N VAL A 14 -4.12 0.80 2.49
CA VAL A 14 -2.89 1.36 3.03
C VAL A 14 -3.22 2.64 3.77
N SER A 15 -2.88 2.71 5.06
CA SER A 15 -3.03 3.90 5.90
C SER A 15 -1.66 4.48 6.24
N CYS A 16 -1.45 5.77 5.93
CA CYS A 16 -0.23 6.48 6.24
C CYS A 16 -0.31 7.22 7.57
N ALA A 17 0.82 7.38 8.28
CA ALA A 17 0.91 8.21 9.49
C ALA A 17 0.46 9.67 9.30
N CYS A 18 0.55 10.22 8.09
CA CYS A 18 0.06 11.56 7.77
C CYS A 18 -1.44 11.64 7.45
N GLY A 19 -2.20 10.56 7.68
CA GLY A 19 -3.66 10.52 7.50
C GLY A 19 -4.14 10.16 6.09
N ASN A 20 -3.23 10.06 5.12
CA ASN A 20 -3.57 9.61 3.77
C ASN A 20 -3.88 8.11 3.74
N THR A 21 -4.98 7.75 3.08
CA THR A 21 -5.36 6.35 2.83
C THR A 21 -5.48 6.09 1.34
N PHE A 22 -4.84 5.03 0.85
CA PHE A 22 -4.96 4.62 -0.54
C PHE A 22 -5.15 3.10 -0.66
N THR A 23 -5.90 2.68 -1.68
CA THR A 23 -6.18 1.27 -1.97
C THR A 23 -5.18 0.75 -2.98
N THR A 24 -4.54 -0.38 -2.68
CA THR A 24 -3.58 -1.06 -3.57
C THR A 24 -3.88 -2.55 -3.57
N LYS A 25 -3.54 -3.28 -4.63
CA LYS A 25 -3.66 -4.75 -4.65
C LYS A 25 -2.36 -5.37 -4.13
N SER A 26 -2.43 -6.10 -3.04
CA SER A 26 -1.30 -6.83 -2.43
C SER A 26 -1.81 -8.15 -1.84
N ASN A 27 -0.95 -8.91 -1.18
CA ASN A 27 -1.35 -10.16 -0.53
C ASN A 27 -1.96 -9.94 0.88
N LYS A 28 -1.88 -8.71 1.42
CA LYS A 28 -2.29 -8.38 2.81
C LYS A 28 -3.36 -7.31 2.86
N ALA A 29 -4.55 -7.62 3.37
CA ALA A 29 -5.72 -6.73 3.38
C ALA A 29 -5.50 -5.33 4.01
N GLU A 30 -4.58 -5.19 4.97
CA GLU A 30 -4.27 -3.89 5.60
C GLU A 30 -2.76 -3.67 5.68
N LEU A 31 -2.32 -2.48 5.31
CA LEU A 31 -0.94 -2.01 5.50
C LEU A 31 -0.95 -0.66 6.23
N ARG A 32 -0.11 -0.54 7.26
CA ARG A 32 0.23 0.75 7.86
C ARG A 32 1.62 1.17 7.37
N VAL A 33 1.75 2.41 6.91
CA VAL A 33 2.98 2.95 6.32
C VAL A 33 3.33 4.26 7.03
N ASP A 34 4.60 4.43 7.40
CA ASP A 34 5.04 5.64 8.10
C ASP A 34 5.22 6.84 7.15
N ILE A 35 5.63 6.59 5.91
CA ILE A 35 5.88 7.65 4.92
C ILE A 35 5.28 7.26 3.57
N CYS A 36 4.30 8.01 3.08
CA CYS A 36 3.73 7.85 1.74
C CYS A 36 4.28 8.91 0.77
N SER A 37 3.93 8.80 -0.51
CA SER A 37 4.33 9.76 -1.55
C SER A 37 3.93 11.19 -1.21
N ASN A 38 2.83 11.40 -0.50
CA ASN A 38 2.40 12.75 -0.13
C ASN A 38 3.16 13.33 1.07
N CYS A 39 4.01 12.53 1.73
CA CYS A 39 4.62 12.86 3.02
C CYS A 39 6.13 12.65 3.00
N HIS A 40 6.68 11.98 1.98
CA HIS A 40 8.12 11.91 1.78
C HIS A 40 8.62 13.28 1.29
N PRO A 41 9.59 13.92 1.96
CA PRO A 41 10.11 15.25 1.62
C PRO A 41 10.58 15.39 0.17
N PHE A 42 10.89 14.26 -0.47
CA PHE A 42 11.27 14.17 -1.88
C PHE A 42 10.14 14.50 -2.86
N PHE A 43 8.89 14.19 -2.52
CA PHE A 43 7.73 14.39 -3.41
C PHE A 43 6.95 15.67 -3.11
N THR A 44 7.16 16.27 -1.93
CA THR A 44 6.55 17.54 -1.51
C THR A 44 7.47 18.74 -1.68
N GLY A 45 8.54 18.60 -2.47
CA GLY A 45 9.47 19.67 -2.81
C GLY A 45 8.88 20.67 -3.80
#